data_AF-A0A6N2LPY3-F1
#
_entry.id   AF-A0A6N2LPY3-F1
#
_cell.length_a   1.000
_cell.length_b   1.000
_cell.length_c   1.000
_cell.angle_alpha   90.00
_cell.angle_beta   90.00
_cell.angle_gamma   90.00
#
_symmetry.space_group_name_H-M   'P 1'
#
loop_
_entity.id
_entity.type
_entity.pdbx_description
1 polymer ?
#
loop_
_entity_poly.entity_id
_entity_poly.type
_entity_poly.pdbx_seq_one_letter_code
_entity_poly.pdbx_strand_id
1 'polypeptide(L)' 'MAYRSAYFPVKDVIDGDLCEQFPTLPLDAQRKNADELDRTPGKILKKLEDVRNKII' A
#
# COMPACT_ATOMS: atom_id res chain seq x y z
N MET A 1 -7.25 17.43 0.52
CA MET A 1 -8.44 16.63 0.13
C MET A 1 -8.36 16.35 -1.37
N ALA A 2 -8.57 15.08 -1.78
CA ALA A 2 -8.56 14.59 -3.17
C ALA A 2 -7.30 14.90 -4.03
N TYR A 3 -6.09 14.76 -3.47
CA TYR A 3 -4.84 15.06 -4.20
C TYR A 3 -4.71 14.35 -5.55
N ARG A 4 -5.01 13.04 -5.61
CA ARG A 4 -4.89 12.24 -6.83
C ARG A 4 -6.04 12.45 -7.83
N SER A 5 -7.17 13.01 -7.40
CA SER A 5 -8.34 13.32 -8.23
C SER A 5 -8.62 14.83 -8.28
N ALA A 6 -7.57 15.66 -8.38
CA ALA A 6 -7.68 17.11 -8.22
C ALA A 6 -8.60 17.78 -9.25
N TYR A 7 -8.66 17.24 -10.47
CA TYR A 7 -9.52 17.75 -11.56
C TYR A 7 -10.46 16.70 -12.14
N PHE A 8 -10.02 15.44 -12.20
CA PHE A 8 -10.79 14.31 -12.70
C PHE A 8 -10.63 13.10 -11.77
N PRO A 9 -11.63 12.20 -11.69
CA PRO A 9 -11.50 10.98 -10.91
C PRO A 9 -10.33 10.11 -11.39
N VAL A 10 -9.55 9.59 -10.45
CA VAL A 10 -8.57 8.52 -10.73
C VAL A 10 -9.30 7.31 -11.30
N LYS A 11 -8.75 6.74 -12.37
CA LYS A 11 -9.25 5.54 -13.04
C LYS A 11 -8.11 4.55 -13.25
N ASP A 12 -8.29 3.32 -12.79
CA ASP A 12 -7.35 2.19 -12.99
C ASP A 12 -5.91 2.44 -12.50
N VAL A 13 -5.71 3.32 -11.50
CA VAL A 13 -4.39 3.63 -10.91
C VAL A 13 -4.41 3.42 -9.40
N ILE A 14 -3.34 2.81 -8.87
CA ILE A 14 -3.05 2.69 -7.43
C ILE A 14 -1.83 3.55 -7.09
N ASP A 15 -1.90 4.26 -5.95
CA ASP A 15 -0.81 5.09 -5.46
C ASP A 15 0.26 4.23 -4.74
N GLY A 16 1.31 3.86 -5.47
CA GLY A 16 2.40 3.03 -4.94
C GLY A 16 3.14 3.69 -3.76
N ASP A 17 3.39 5.00 -3.83
CA ASP A 17 4.07 5.75 -2.76
C ASP A 17 3.27 5.72 -1.45
N LEU A 18 1.93 5.72 -1.55
CA LEU A 18 1.05 5.55 -0.41
C LEU A 18 1.13 4.12 0.14
N CYS A 19 1.15 3.11 -0.72
CA CYS A 19 1.30 1.71 -0.30
C CYS A 19 2.66 1.45 0.38
N GLU A 20 3.74 2.09 -0.08
CA GLU A 20 5.09 1.99 0.49
C GLU A 20 5.21 2.61 1.89
N GLN A 21 4.21 3.36 2.36
CA GLN A 21 4.15 3.85 3.74
C GLN A 21 3.70 2.78 4.74
N PHE A 22 3.25 1.60 4.28
CA PHE A 22 2.86 0.51 5.19
C PHE A 22 3.86 0.19 6.32
N PRO A 23 5.20 0.14 6.08
CA PRO A 23 6.19 -0.15 7.13
C PRO A 23 6.30 0.97 8.19
N THR A 24 5.87 2.20 7.90
CA THR A 24 5.95 3.33 8.83
C THR A 24 4.76 3.39 9.79
N LEU A 25 3.72 2.59 9.54
CA LEU A 25 2.56 2.47 10.41
C LEU A 25 2.95 1.80 11.74
N PRO A 26 2.27 2.13 12.86
CA PRO A 26 2.37 1.37 14.10
C PRO A 26 2.04 -0.11 13.87
N LEU A 27 2.67 -1.01 14.62
CA LEU A 27 2.51 -2.46 14.43
C LEU A 27 1.04 -2.92 14.52
N ASP A 28 0.25 -2.32 15.41
CA ASP A 28 -1.17 -2.64 15.56
C ASP A 28 -1.98 -2.27 14.31
N ALA A 29 -1.66 -1.14 13.68
CA ALA A 29 -2.28 -0.73 12.42
C ALA A 29 -1.84 -1.64 11.26
N GLN A 30 -0.57 -2.03 11.21
CA GLN A 30 -0.09 -3.01 10.23
C GLN A 30 -0.81 -4.35 10.36
N ARG A 31 -1.01 -4.85 11.59
CA ARG A 31 -1.74 -6.08 11.88
C ARG A 31 -3.19 -5.98 11.45
N LYS A 32 -3.90 -4.93 11.88
CA LYS A 32 -5.31 -4.72 11.50
C LYS A 32 -5.49 -4.72 9.98
N ASN A 33 -4.67 -3.96 9.26
CA ASN A 33 -4.73 -3.90 7.79
C ASN A 33 -4.37 -5.26 7.15
N ALA A 34 -3.44 -6.02 7.75
CA ALA A 34 -3.07 -7.32 7.24
C ALA A 34 -4.17 -8.37 7.46
N ASP A 35 -4.84 -8.32 8.61
CA ASP A 35 -5.95 -9.20 8.96
C ASP A 35 -7.15 -8.95 8.03
N GLU A 36 -7.46 -7.69 7.68
CA GLU A 36 -8.50 -7.34 6.69
C GLU A 36 -8.22 -7.91 5.28
N LEU A 37 -6.97 -8.25 5.00
CA LEU A 37 -6.53 -8.82 3.71
C LEU A 37 -6.27 -10.34 3.79
N ASP A 38 -6.54 -10.98 4.92
CA ASP A 38 -6.18 -12.38 5.20
C ASP A 38 -4.67 -12.65 4.97
N ARG A 39 -3.81 -11.71 5.40
CA ARG A 39 -2.36 -11.77 5.24
C ARG A 39 -1.66 -11.49 6.56
N THR A 40 -0.34 -11.68 6.57
CA THR A 40 0.52 -11.19 7.66
C THR A 40 1.24 -9.93 7.21
N PRO A 41 1.63 -9.02 8.12
CA PRO A 41 2.40 -7.82 7.77
C PRO A 41 3.65 -8.15 6.93
N GLY A 42 4.36 -9.23 7.27
CA GLY A 42 5.52 -9.69 6.50
C GLY A 42 5.20 -10.12 5.07
N LYS A 43 4.04 -10.73 4.81
CA LYS A 43 3.60 -11.06 3.44
C LYS A 43 3.29 -9.80 2.61
N ILE A 44 2.72 -8.77 3.26
CA ILE A 44 2.45 -7.49 2.61
C ILE A 44 3.76 -6.79 2.25
N LEU A 45 4.70 -6.71 3.20
CA LEU A 45 6.03 -6.12 2.97
C LEU A 45 6.75 -6.80 1.80
N LYS A 46 6.79 -8.13 1.79
CA LYS A 46 7.38 -8.89 0.69
C LYS A 46 6.70 -8.60 -0.64
N LYS A 47 5.37 -8.49 -0.66
CA LYS A 47 4.62 -8.19 -1.88
C LYS A 47 4.93 -6.79 -2.42
N LEU A 48 5.05 -5.79 -1.54
CA LEU A 48 5.41 -4.42 -1.92
C LEU A 48 6.83 -4.39 -2.53
N GLU A 49 7.79 -5.07 -1.89
CA GLU A 49 9.15 -5.20 -2.39
C GLU A 49 9.19 -5.92 -3.76
N ASP A 50 8.45 -7.02 -3.91
CA ASP A 50 8.34 -7.78 -5.16
C ASP A 50 7.77 -6.93 -6.31
N VAL A 51 6.85 -6.00 -6.02
CA VAL A 51 6.28 -5.09 -7.04
C VAL A 51 7.31 -4.03 -7.43
N ARG A 52 7.97 -3.40 -6.45
CA ARG A 52 9.02 -2.39 -6.70
C ARG A 52 10.16 -2.94 -7.55
N ASN A 53 10.66 -4.13 -7.20
CA ASN A 53 11.78 -4.76 -7.89
C ASN A 53 11.46 -5.24 -9.31
N LYS A 54 10.18 -5.25 -9.73
CA LYS A 54 9.78 -5.59 -11.10
C LYS A 54 9.72 -4.38 -12.03
N ILE A 55 9.81 -3.18 -11.48
CA ILE A 55 9.70 -1.91 -12.20
C ILE A 55 11.09 -1.27 -12.36
N ILE A 56 12.00 -1.54 -11.42
CA ILE A 56 13.40 -1.08 -11.43
C ILE A 56 14.28 -2.07 -12.20
#